data_AF-A0A2H3BLS0-F1
#
_entry.id   AF-A0A2H3BLS0-F1
#
_cell.length_a   1.000
_cell.length_b   1.000
_cell.length_c   1.000
_cell.angle_alpha   90.00
_cell.angle_beta   90.00
_cell.angle_gamma   90.00
#
_symmetry.space_group_name_H-M   'P 1'
#
loop_
_entity.id
_entity.type
_entity.pdbx_description
1 polymer ?
#
loop_
_entity_poly.entity_id
_entity_poly.type
_entity_poly.pdbx_seq_one_letter_code
_entity_poly.pdbx_strand_id
1 'polypeptide(L)'
;MLKPPPLRSLKIPDAPKPPFHIPPAIFYLTCVSLVNTLLVLAFSLLDYGVLSLWVNPAACVITIVFHCSVIALSRQKRDIENPSYFSTIVVCTYLLALVWFSSMVITVVVLLSYKGDFTVDGLCRYGLHVSIHTQRLQCVLTATEFLLMAGIGVNGHLLARKEGDPASWRPPADVKIVHQVR
;
A
#
# COMPACT_ATOMS: atom_id res chain seq x y z
N MET A 1 32.17 -46.68 36.40
CA MET A 1 32.21 -45.51 35.50
C MET A 1 30.80 -44.99 35.33
N LEU A 2 30.45 -43.85 35.93
CA LEU A 2 29.12 -43.24 35.82
C LEU A 2 29.02 -42.48 34.49
N LYS A 3 28.04 -42.83 33.67
CA LYS A 3 27.75 -42.15 32.40
C LYS A 3 27.16 -40.77 32.73
N PRO A 4 27.76 -39.66 32.27
CA PRO A 4 27.25 -38.34 32.57
C PRO A 4 25.83 -38.18 31.99
N PRO A 5 24.93 -37.49 32.71
CA PRO A 5 23.58 -37.24 32.22
C PRO A 5 23.63 -36.43 30.92
N PRO A 6 22.69 -36.68 29.98
CA PRO A 6 22.62 -35.95 28.73
C PRO A 6 22.44 -34.46 29.04
N LEU A 7 23.34 -33.64 28.52
CA LEU A 7 23.24 -32.18 28.59
C LEU A 7 21.91 -31.78 27.94
N ARG A 8 20.96 -31.39 28.78
CA ARG A 8 19.69 -30.80 28.37
C ARG A 8 20.06 -29.61 27.49
N SER A 9 19.72 -29.69 26.20
CA SER A 9 19.93 -28.63 25.23
C SER A 9 19.45 -27.31 25.83
N LEU A 10 20.40 -26.44 26.15
CA LEU A 10 20.13 -25.10 26.62
C LEU A 10 19.55 -24.38 25.40
N LYS A 11 18.24 -24.11 25.41
CA LYS A 11 17.64 -23.22 24.42
C LYS A 11 18.24 -21.84 24.65
N ILE A 12 19.25 -21.50 23.85
CA ILE A 12 19.77 -20.13 23.78
C ILE A 12 18.57 -19.26 23.37
N PRO A 13 18.23 -18.22 24.15
CA PRO A 13 17.19 -17.29 23.76
C PRO A 13 17.53 -16.72 22.39
N ASP A 14 16.59 -16.76 21.44
CA ASP A 14 16.79 -16.18 20.12
C ASP A 14 17.27 -14.73 20.27
N ALA A 15 18.28 -14.36 19.49
CA ALA A 15 18.78 -13.00 19.48
C ALA A 15 17.61 -12.02 19.25
N PRO A 16 17.58 -10.85 19.92
CA PRO A 16 16.53 -9.88 19.73
C PRO A 16 16.44 -9.54 18.24
N LYS A 17 15.28 -9.86 17.65
CA LYS A 17 15.04 -9.61 16.22
C LYS A 17 15.27 -8.12 15.94
N PRO A 18 15.98 -7.76 14.86
CA PRO A 18 16.20 -6.37 14.52
C PRO A 18 14.84 -5.64 14.36
N PRO A 19 14.79 -4.33 14.66
CA PRO A 19 13.56 -3.55 14.72
C PRO A 19 13.05 -3.19 13.32
N PHE A 20 12.97 -4.14 12.38
CA PHE A 20 12.36 -3.85 11.09
C PHE A 20 10.84 -3.80 11.25
N HIS A 21 10.34 -2.56 11.38
CA HIS A 21 8.98 -2.20 11.79
C HIS A 21 7.89 -2.52 10.77
N ILE A 22 8.23 -2.70 9.50
CA ILE A 22 7.33 -3.27 8.49
C ILE A 22 8.09 -4.41 7.80
N PRO A 23 7.46 -5.56 7.50
CA PRO A 23 8.02 -6.56 6.62
C PRO A 23 8.52 -5.86 5.34
N PRO A 24 9.80 -6.03 4.98
CA PRO A 24 10.40 -5.28 3.88
C PRO A 24 9.56 -5.36 2.59
N ALA A 25 8.96 -6.51 2.31
CA ALA A 25 8.06 -6.69 1.17
C ALA A 25 6.86 -5.73 1.17
N ILE A 26 6.16 -5.58 2.31
CA ILE A 26 5.02 -4.65 2.42
C ILE A 26 5.50 -3.21 2.26
N PHE A 27 6.63 -2.85 2.87
CA PHE A 27 7.20 -1.50 2.74
C PHE A 27 7.54 -1.16 1.28
N TYR A 28 8.20 -2.06 0.56
CA TYR A 28 8.49 -1.85 -0.86
C TYR A 28 7.21 -1.73 -1.70
N LEU A 29 6.21 -2.57 -1.45
CA LEU A 29 4.92 -2.47 -2.14
C LEU A 29 4.22 -1.14 -1.87
N THR A 30 4.21 -0.66 -0.62
CA THR A 30 3.69 0.67 -0.24
C THR A 30 4.42 1.79 -0.99
N CYS A 31 5.76 1.76 -1.06
CA CYS A 31 6.54 2.77 -1.78
C CYS A 31 6.26 2.75 -3.29
N VAL A 32 6.22 1.56 -3.90
CA VAL A 32 5.93 1.41 -5.34
C VAL A 32 4.51 1.89 -5.65
N SER A 33 3.53 1.53 -4.82
CA SER A 33 2.13 1.95 -4.91
C SER A 33 1.98 3.46 -4.73
N LEU A 34 2.72 4.08 -3.80
CA LEU A 34 2.72 5.53 -3.64
C LEU A 34 3.27 6.25 -4.88
N VAL A 35 4.39 5.76 -5.45
CA VAL A 35 4.94 6.32 -6.69
C VAL A 35 3.96 6.16 -7.85
N ASN A 36 3.39 4.96 -8.03
CA ASN A 36 2.40 4.70 -9.07
C ASN A 36 1.16 5.60 -8.91
N THR A 37 0.66 5.78 -7.69
CA THR A 37 -0.44 6.70 -7.39
C THR A 37 -0.13 8.15 -7.74
N LEU A 38 1.09 8.62 -7.44
CA LEU A 38 1.53 9.97 -7.83
C LEU A 38 1.58 10.14 -9.35
N LEU A 39 2.02 9.10 -10.08
CA LEU A 39 1.98 9.10 -11.55
C LEU A 39 0.54 9.14 -12.06
N VAL A 40 -0.36 8.29 -11.55
CA VAL A 40 -1.79 8.30 -11.92
C VAL A 40 -2.39 9.67 -11.67
N LEU A 41 -2.11 10.28 -10.52
CA LEU A 41 -2.59 11.63 -10.19
C LEU A 41 -2.06 12.66 -11.17
N ALA A 42 -0.75 12.66 -11.46
CA ALA A 42 -0.15 13.60 -12.40
C ALA A 42 -0.79 13.49 -13.79
N PHE A 43 -0.97 12.27 -14.31
CA PHE A 43 -1.64 12.07 -15.60
C PHE A 43 -3.13 12.41 -15.55
N SER A 44 -3.81 12.16 -14.44
CA SER A 44 -5.23 12.53 -14.25
C SER A 44 -5.42 14.03 -14.01
N LEU A 45 -4.35 14.81 -13.80
CA LEU A 45 -4.44 16.27 -13.74
C LEU A 45 -4.20 16.90 -15.11
N LEU A 46 -3.54 16.21 -16.06
CA LEU A 46 -3.40 16.69 -17.44
C LEU A 46 -4.74 16.80 -18.17
N ASP A 47 -5.72 15.97 -17.78
CA ASP A 47 -7.08 15.94 -18.31
C ASP A 47 -8.12 16.51 -17.33
N TYR A 48 -7.67 17.14 -16.24
CA TYR A 48 -8.51 17.60 -15.12
C TYR A 48 -9.45 16.52 -14.55
N GLY A 49 -9.10 15.24 -14.69
CA GLY A 49 -9.87 14.11 -14.21
C GLY A 49 -11.07 13.76 -15.08
N VAL A 50 -11.28 14.44 -16.22
CA VAL A 50 -12.50 14.29 -17.03
C VAL A 50 -12.63 12.87 -17.60
N LEU A 51 -11.53 12.30 -18.12
CA LEU A 51 -11.56 10.95 -18.73
C LEU A 51 -11.80 9.82 -17.72
N SER A 52 -11.59 10.07 -16.43
CA SER A 52 -11.84 9.13 -15.35
C SER A 52 -13.05 9.50 -14.49
N LEU A 53 -13.85 10.49 -14.93
CA LEU A 53 -14.99 11.02 -14.18
C LEU A 53 -14.64 11.40 -12.72
N TRP A 54 -13.45 11.98 -12.52
CA TRP A 54 -12.89 12.32 -11.21
C TRP A 54 -12.63 11.16 -10.25
N VAL A 55 -12.86 9.91 -10.66
CA VAL A 55 -12.66 8.73 -9.81
C VAL A 55 -11.18 8.51 -9.53
N ASN A 56 -10.31 8.62 -10.55
CA ASN A 56 -8.86 8.46 -10.35
C ASN A 56 -8.28 9.53 -9.40
N PRO A 57 -8.49 10.84 -9.60
CA PRO A 57 -8.02 11.85 -8.66
C PRO A 57 -8.47 11.60 -7.21
N ALA A 58 -9.75 11.26 -7.00
CA ALA A 58 -10.27 10.97 -5.66
C ALA A 58 -9.60 9.72 -5.05
N ALA A 59 -9.51 8.63 -5.81
CA ALA A 59 -8.84 7.39 -5.38
C ALA A 59 -7.36 7.63 -5.05
N CYS A 60 -6.66 8.46 -5.84
CA CYS A 60 -5.28 8.86 -5.58
C CYS A 60 -5.12 9.59 -4.26
N VAL A 61 -5.94 10.61 -3.98
CA VAL A 61 -5.86 11.38 -2.73
C VAL A 61 -6.07 10.47 -1.52
N ILE A 62 -7.11 9.62 -1.55
CA ILE A 62 -7.39 8.68 -0.45
C ILE A 62 -6.21 7.71 -0.29
N THR A 63 -5.66 7.21 -1.39
CA THR A 63 -4.53 6.28 -1.39
C THR A 63 -3.24 6.91 -0.85
N ILE A 64 -2.95 8.16 -1.20
CA ILE A 64 -1.80 8.91 -0.67
C ILE A 64 -1.96 9.08 0.85
N VAL A 65 -3.13 9.51 1.32
CA VAL A 65 -3.42 9.65 2.75
C VAL A 65 -3.26 8.32 3.47
N PHE A 66 -3.76 7.24 2.88
CA PHE A 66 -3.62 5.89 3.41
C PHE A 66 -2.14 5.47 3.54
N HIS A 67 -1.34 5.58 2.47
CA HIS A 67 0.08 5.20 2.50
C HIS A 67 0.90 6.05 3.45
N CYS A 68 0.68 7.38 3.46
CA CYS A 68 1.30 8.28 4.41
C CYS A 68 0.96 7.90 5.85
N SER A 69 -0.30 7.52 6.11
CA SER A 69 -0.74 7.07 7.44
C SER A 69 -0.09 5.75 7.83
N VAL A 70 0.01 4.78 6.92
CA VAL A 70 0.70 3.50 7.18
C VAL A 70 2.18 3.73 7.52
N ILE A 71 2.88 4.56 6.75
CA ILE A 71 4.30 4.90 6.98
C ILE A 71 4.49 5.68 8.29
N ALA A 72 3.58 6.60 8.61
CA ALA A 72 3.64 7.36 9.86
C ALA A 72 3.39 6.45 11.07
N LEU A 73 2.34 5.63 11.02
CA LEU A 73 1.95 4.71 12.09
C LEU A 73 2.96 3.60 12.32
N SER A 74 3.69 3.16 11.29
CA SER A 74 4.74 2.16 11.47
C SER A 74 5.97 2.67 12.22
N ARG A 75 6.12 4.00 12.32
CA ARG A 75 7.19 4.64 13.10
C ARG A 75 6.79 4.89 14.55
N GLN A 76 5.49 4.85 14.85
CA GLN A 76 5.01 5.05 16.22
C GLN A 76 5.21 3.79 17.06
N LYS A 77 5.56 3.96 18.34
CA LYS A 77 5.64 2.86 19.31
C LYS A 77 4.27 2.21 19.48
N ARG A 78 4.23 0.90 19.68
CA ARG A 78 2.98 0.18 19.94
C ARG A 78 2.49 0.54 21.33
N ASP A 79 1.23 0.93 21.41
CA ASP A 79 0.48 0.92 22.67
C ASP A 79 -0.02 -0.51 22.92
N ILE A 80 0.25 -1.02 24.12
CA ILE A 80 -0.12 -2.39 24.53
C ILE A 80 -1.63 -2.54 24.59
N GLU A 81 -2.35 -1.46 24.91
CA GLU A 81 -3.80 -1.45 25.09
C GLU A 81 -4.58 -1.51 23.77
N ASN A 82 -3.93 -1.19 22.63
CA ASN A 82 -4.58 -1.04 21.33
C ASN A 82 -3.93 -1.90 20.22
N PRO A 83 -4.21 -3.21 20.16
CA PRO A 83 -3.54 -4.13 19.23
C PRO A 83 -4.03 -4.06 17.77
N SER A 84 -5.26 -3.61 17.49
CA SER A 84 -5.97 -3.95 16.24
C SER A 84 -5.58 -3.21 14.95
N TYR A 85 -4.51 -2.41 14.93
CA TYR A 85 -4.15 -1.60 13.75
C TYR A 85 -3.78 -2.45 12.52
N PHE A 86 -3.24 -3.66 12.72
CA PHE A 86 -2.84 -4.53 11.61
C PHE A 86 -4.02 -4.95 10.76
N SER A 87 -5.06 -5.47 11.40
CA SER A 87 -6.29 -5.91 10.73
C SER A 87 -6.99 -4.75 10.03
N THR A 88 -6.99 -3.56 10.63
CA THR A 88 -7.54 -2.35 9.98
C THR A 88 -6.82 -2.04 8.68
N ILE A 89 -5.48 -2.07 8.67
CA ILE A 89 -4.69 -1.81 7.45
C ILE A 89 -5.04 -2.85 6.36
N VAL A 90 -5.13 -4.14 6.72
CA VAL A 90 -5.52 -5.20 5.77
C VAL A 90 -6.92 -4.95 5.20
N VAL A 91 -7.91 -4.63 6.03
CA VAL A 91 -9.27 -4.33 5.57
C VAL A 91 -9.29 -3.09 4.67
N CYS A 92 -8.61 -2.01 5.05
CA CYS A 92 -8.51 -0.80 4.25
C CYS A 92 -7.86 -1.05 2.89
N THR A 93 -6.83 -1.89 2.80
CA THR A 93 -6.19 -2.23 1.50
C THR A 93 -7.12 -3.00 0.57
N TYR A 94 -7.95 -3.91 1.09
CA TYR A 94 -8.98 -4.58 0.27
C TYR A 94 -10.06 -3.61 -0.21
N LEU A 95 -10.53 -2.70 0.65
CA LEU A 95 -11.49 -1.67 0.24
C LEU A 95 -10.90 -0.74 -0.83
N LEU A 96 -9.65 -0.32 -0.68
CA LEU A 96 -8.94 0.46 -1.69
C LEU A 96 -8.74 -0.33 -3.00
N ALA A 97 -8.44 -1.63 -2.93
CA ALA A 97 -8.38 -2.47 -4.12
C ALA A 97 -9.72 -2.48 -4.87
N LEU A 98 -10.86 -2.55 -4.17
CA LEU A 98 -12.18 -2.46 -4.81
C LEU A 98 -12.43 -1.09 -5.45
N VAL A 99 -12.00 0.00 -4.81
CA VAL A 99 -12.06 1.35 -5.40
C VAL A 99 -11.23 1.42 -6.69
N TRP A 100 -9.99 0.92 -6.67
CA TRP A 100 -9.11 0.90 -7.84
C TRP A 100 -9.63 0.00 -8.95
N PHE A 101 -10.20 -1.16 -8.61
CA PHE A 101 -10.88 -2.03 -9.57
C PHE A 101 -12.06 -1.32 -10.24
N SER A 102 -12.89 -0.63 -9.45
CA SER A 102 -14.03 0.13 -9.97
C SER A 102 -13.57 1.26 -10.88
N SER A 103 -12.51 1.98 -10.48
CA SER A 103 -11.90 3.04 -11.29
C SER A 103 -11.35 2.52 -12.61
N MET A 104 -10.70 1.35 -12.60
CA MET A 104 -10.23 0.66 -13.79
C MET A 104 -11.39 0.33 -14.74
N VAL A 105 -12.47 -0.25 -14.21
CA VAL A 105 -13.67 -0.57 -15.01
C VAL A 105 -14.27 0.69 -15.63
N ILE A 106 -14.43 1.76 -14.86
CA ILE A 106 -14.95 3.04 -15.37
C ILE A 106 -14.06 3.59 -16.48
N THR A 107 -12.75 3.64 -16.27
CA THR A 107 -11.79 4.16 -17.26
C THR A 107 -11.81 3.34 -18.55
N VAL A 108 -11.92 2.00 -18.45
CA VAL A 108 -12.05 1.10 -19.61
C VAL A 108 -13.39 1.31 -20.32
N VAL A 109 -14.49 1.44 -19.58
CA VAL A 109 -15.81 1.71 -20.16
C VAL A 109 -15.81 3.04 -20.91
N VAL A 110 -15.23 4.10 -20.33
CA VAL A 110 -15.09 5.40 -21.01
C VAL A 110 -14.22 5.27 -22.26
N LEU A 111 -13.11 4.52 -22.18
CA LEU A 111 -12.24 4.26 -23.33
C LEU A 111 -12.96 3.52 -24.48
N LEU A 112 -13.82 2.55 -24.15
CA LEU A 112 -14.50 1.69 -25.14
C LEU A 112 -15.82 2.27 -25.67
N SER A 113 -16.55 3.02 -24.85
CA SER A 113 -17.95 3.38 -25.14
C SER A 113 -18.10 4.66 -25.97
N TYR A 114 -17.05 5.43 -26.20
CA TYR A 114 -17.24 6.83 -26.56
C TYR A 114 -17.30 7.14 -28.06
N LYS A 115 -18.54 7.44 -28.50
CA LYS A 115 -18.87 8.32 -29.63
C LYS A 115 -19.40 9.65 -29.05
N GLY A 116 -18.59 10.72 -28.98
CA GLY A 116 -19.03 12.02 -28.44
C GLY A 116 -17.92 13.07 -28.24
N ASP A 117 -18.29 14.23 -27.68
CA ASP A 117 -17.40 15.40 -27.48
C ASP A 117 -16.38 15.24 -26.33
N PHE A 118 -16.57 14.26 -25.44
CA PHE A 118 -15.63 13.91 -24.36
C PHE A 118 -14.55 12.91 -24.82
N THR A 119 -14.19 12.97 -26.10
CA THR A 119 -13.05 12.21 -26.65
C THR A 119 -11.75 12.95 -26.37
N VAL A 120 -10.62 12.23 -26.45
CA VAL A 120 -9.28 12.85 -26.44
C VAL A 120 -9.22 14.00 -27.45
N ASP A 121 -9.75 13.78 -28.66
CA ASP A 121 -9.79 14.82 -29.71
C ASP A 121 -10.66 16.02 -29.31
N GLY A 122 -11.80 15.78 -28.68
CA GLY A 122 -12.66 16.84 -28.14
C GLY A 122 -11.96 17.65 -27.05
N LEU A 123 -11.32 16.99 -26.09
CA LEU A 123 -10.56 17.64 -25.02
C LEU A 123 -9.35 18.42 -25.54
N CYS A 124 -8.66 17.90 -26.56
CA CYS A 124 -7.59 18.63 -27.25
C CYS A 124 -8.09 19.93 -27.88
N ARG A 125 -9.31 19.96 -28.42
CA ARG A 125 -9.91 21.20 -28.96
C ARG A 125 -10.18 22.25 -27.88
N TYR A 126 -10.38 21.83 -26.63
CA TYR A 126 -10.48 22.72 -25.47
C TYR A 126 -9.10 23.14 -24.90
N GLY A 127 -7.99 22.80 -25.58
CA GLY A 127 -6.64 23.18 -25.18
C GLY A 127 -6.03 22.31 -24.07
N LEU A 128 -6.61 21.14 -23.80
CA LEU A 128 -6.05 20.20 -22.82
C LEU A 128 -4.92 19.38 -23.44
N HIS A 129 -3.85 19.17 -22.66
CA HIS A 129 -2.67 18.39 -23.07
C HIS A 129 -2.91 16.89 -22.92
N VAL A 130 -3.95 16.38 -23.57
CA VAL A 130 -4.32 14.96 -23.56
C VAL A 130 -3.94 14.27 -24.85
N SER A 131 -3.61 12.99 -24.74
CA SER A 131 -3.39 12.12 -25.88
C SER A 131 -3.98 10.74 -25.64
N ILE A 132 -4.16 9.97 -26.71
CA ILE A 132 -4.57 8.56 -26.59
C ILE A 132 -3.52 7.75 -25.80
N HIS A 133 -2.25 8.15 -25.87
CA HIS A 133 -1.17 7.52 -25.13
C HIS A 133 -1.29 7.77 -23.62
N THR A 134 -1.60 9.01 -23.21
CA THR A 134 -1.81 9.33 -21.78
C THR A 134 -3.02 8.57 -21.23
N GLN A 135 -4.11 8.42 -21.99
CA GLN A 135 -5.28 7.66 -21.54
C GLN A 135 -4.95 6.16 -21.41
N ARG A 136 -4.25 5.56 -22.38
CA ARG A 136 -3.81 4.16 -22.31
C ARG A 136 -2.87 3.93 -21.12
N LEU A 137 -1.96 4.87 -20.87
CA LEU A 137 -1.05 4.81 -19.74
C LEU A 137 -1.82 4.89 -18.41
N GLN A 138 -2.78 5.81 -18.28
CA GLN A 138 -3.66 5.87 -17.10
C GLN A 138 -4.37 4.53 -16.85
N CYS A 139 -4.91 3.87 -17.89
CA CYS A 139 -5.52 2.54 -17.74
C CYS A 139 -4.54 1.51 -17.17
N VAL A 140 -3.32 1.44 -17.71
CA VAL A 140 -2.29 0.50 -17.24
C VAL A 140 -1.91 0.81 -15.79
N LEU A 141 -1.63 2.07 -15.46
CA LEU A 141 -1.26 2.49 -14.12
C LEU A 141 -2.38 2.23 -13.09
N THR A 142 -3.65 2.43 -13.48
CA THR A 142 -4.83 2.14 -12.64
C THR A 142 -4.95 0.63 -12.38
N ALA A 143 -4.75 -0.20 -13.40
CA ALA A 143 -4.73 -1.66 -13.25
C ALA A 143 -3.55 -2.13 -12.37
N THR A 144 -2.37 -1.53 -12.54
CA THR A 144 -1.22 -1.77 -11.67
C THR A 144 -1.52 -1.41 -10.22
N GLU A 145 -2.19 -0.28 -9.96
CA GLU A 145 -2.54 0.14 -8.60
C GLU A 145 -3.53 -0.82 -7.93
N PHE A 146 -4.51 -1.31 -8.67
CA PHE A 146 -5.40 -2.39 -8.20
C PHE A 146 -4.60 -3.62 -7.76
N LEU A 147 -3.67 -4.10 -8.59
CA LEU A 147 -2.84 -5.26 -8.28
C LEU A 147 -1.92 -5.01 -7.09
N LEU A 148 -1.36 -3.81 -6.97
CA LEU A 148 -0.52 -3.42 -5.82
C LEU A 148 -1.33 -3.42 -4.53
N MET A 149 -2.51 -2.80 -4.51
CA MET A 149 -3.38 -2.77 -3.33
C MET A 149 -3.86 -4.16 -2.92
N ALA A 150 -4.30 -4.97 -3.89
CA ALA A 150 -4.66 -6.36 -3.65
C ALA A 150 -3.45 -7.17 -3.13
N GLY A 151 -2.26 -6.94 -3.70
CA GLY A 151 -1.01 -7.55 -3.29
C GLY A 151 -0.62 -7.20 -1.86
N ILE A 152 -0.72 -5.93 -1.46
CA ILE A 152 -0.48 -5.49 -0.08
C ILE A 152 -1.48 -6.17 0.87
N GLY A 153 -2.78 -6.18 0.51
CA GLY A 153 -3.82 -6.81 1.34
C GLY A 153 -3.62 -8.31 1.53
N VAL A 154 -3.32 -9.05 0.45
CA VAL A 154 -3.03 -10.49 0.51
C VAL A 154 -1.76 -10.78 1.31
N ASN A 155 -0.66 -10.06 1.07
CA ASN A 155 0.58 -10.27 1.83
C ASN A 155 0.41 -9.92 3.30
N GLY A 156 -0.33 -8.85 3.61
CA GLY A 156 -0.69 -8.49 4.98
C GLY A 156 -1.53 -9.58 5.64
N HIS A 157 -2.58 -10.08 4.97
CA HIS A 157 -3.42 -11.16 5.47
C HIS A 157 -2.62 -12.45 5.72
N LEU A 158 -1.77 -12.86 4.77
CA LEU A 158 -0.94 -14.06 4.91
C LEU A 158 0.04 -13.95 6.08
N LEU A 159 0.60 -12.76 6.29
CA LEU A 159 1.45 -12.50 7.43
C LEU A 159 0.68 -12.57 8.75
N ALA A 160 -0.51 -11.95 8.83
CA ALA A 160 -1.38 -12.06 9.99
C ALA A 160 -1.76 -13.52 10.30
N ARG A 161 -2.01 -14.32 9.26
CA ARG A 161 -2.31 -15.74 9.43
C ARG A 161 -1.12 -16.54 9.95
N LYS A 162 0.10 -16.22 9.51
CA LYS A 162 1.33 -16.92 9.89
C LYS A 162 1.81 -16.57 11.29
N GLU A 163 1.74 -15.29 11.66
CA GLU A 163 2.35 -14.76 12.89
C GLU A 163 1.31 -14.37 13.96
N GLY A 164 0.02 -14.42 13.65
CA GLY A 164 -1.03 -13.77 14.44
C GLY A 164 -1.07 -12.27 14.14
N ASP A 165 -1.62 -11.44 15.03
CA ASP A 165 -1.38 -9.99 14.95
C ASP A 165 0.10 -9.72 15.25
N PRO A 166 0.93 -9.39 14.25
CA PRO A 166 2.37 -9.42 14.41
C PRO A 166 2.80 -8.32 15.38
N ALA A 167 3.15 -8.73 16.60
CA ALA A 167 3.72 -7.85 17.63
C ALA A 167 4.97 -7.09 17.12
N SER A 168 5.63 -7.63 16.09
CA SER A 168 6.81 -7.09 15.40
C SER A 168 6.55 -5.87 14.52
N TRP A 169 5.28 -5.51 14.23
CA TRP A 169 4.97 -4.40 13.30
C TRP A 169 5.21 -2.99 13.87
N ARG A 170 5.60 -2.89 15.14
CA ARG A 170 5.92 -1.63 15.81
C ARG A 170 7.00 -1.86 16.88
N PRO A 171 7.78 -0.84 17.24
CA PRO A 171 8.69 -0.93 18.37
C PRO A 171 7.91 -1.22 19.67
N PRO A 172 8.38 -2.14 20.53
CA PRO A 172 7.81 -2.31 21.86
C PRO A 172 7.96 -1.04 22.69
N ALA A 173 6.98 -0.71 23.53
CA ALA A 173 7.03 0.45 24.42
C ALA A 173 8.26 0.42 25.35
N ASP A 174 8.68 -0.78 25.76
CA ASP A 174 9.63 -1.02 26.85
C ASP A 174 11.10 -1.13 26.44
N VAL A 175 11.43 -0.93 25.14
CA VAL A 175 12.83 -0.89 24.72
C VAL A 175 13.43 0.44 25.18
N LYS A 176 13.91 0.48 26.44
CA LYS A 176 14.92 1.45 26.86
C LYS A 176 16.10 1.25 25.93
N ILE A 177 16.31 2.18 25.00
CA ILE A 177 17.55 2.26 24.25
C ILE A 177 18.61 2.53 25.31
N VAL A 178 19.26 1.48 25.79
CA VAL A 178 20.43 1.60 26.65
C VAL A 178 21.48 2.21 25.73
N HIS A 179 21.57 3.54 25.74
CA HIS A 179 22.72 4.23 25.19
C HIS A 179 23.92 3.73 26.00
N GLN A 180 24.61 2.71 25.47
CA GLN A 180 25.97 2.43 25.87
C GLN A 180 26.80 3.62 25.41
N VAL A 181 26.87 4.62 26.28
CA VAL A 181 27.86 5.68 26.23
C VAL A 181 29.21 4.98 26.36
N ARG A 182 30.00 5.01 25.29
CA ARG A 182 31.42 4.64 25.32
C ARG A 182 32.21 5.76 25.97
#